data_AF-A0A5C6ACY0-F1
#
_entry.id   AF-A0A5C6ACY0-F1
#
_cell.length_a   1.000
_cell.length_b   1.000
_cell.length_c   1.000
_cell.angle_alpha   90.00
_cell.angle_beta   90.00
_cell.angle_gamma   90.00
#
_symmetry.space_group_name_H-M   'P 1'
#
loop_
_entity.id
_entity.type
_entity.pdbx_description
1 polymer ?
#
loop_
_entity_poly.entity_id
_entity_poly.type
_entity_poly.pdbx_seq_one_letter_code
_entity_poly.pdbx_strand_id
1 'polypeptide(L)'
;MARGNRKTEAAKPRRDIYQEVTDRILDLLDSGVAPWRQPIKRSAHGDGAPKSLSTGKNYRGINVFLLAMTSWAHGYESDYWATFNQVIKQQGKVKKGEKSTLVVFWKQAATKDKESGEEISIPVLRHYNVFNAEQCEGINAPDQAATTDEAEPFEPIEEADRIVTSYPAGPLVMHTGSAAMYLPKIDTVRIAAPDRFENRESYYATLFHELSHSTGHKSRLNRGLDEAPAPFGSPDYSKEELVAEMGSAFLCAAAGISPPTIEQSAAYIDGWRKKLKDDKKLVVQAAGQGQRAADHILGIDYVAD
;
A
#
# COMPACT_ATOMS: atom_id res chain seq x y z
N MET A 1 44.09 38.65 26.55
CA MET A 1 43.09 38.57 25.44
C MET A 1 43.35 37.25 24.73
N ALA A 2 42.42 36.36 24.38
CA ALA A 2 40.97 36.34 24.42
C ALA A 2 40.52 34.88 24.67
N ARG A 3 39.51 34.67 25.54
CA ARG A 3 38.85 33.36 25.69
C ARG A 3 37.92 33.17 24.50
N GLY A 4 38.21 32.17 23.66
CA GLY A 4 37.39 31.80 22.51
C GLY A 4 35.98 31.41 22.94
N ASN A 5 35.00 32.10 22.35
CA ASN A 5 33.59 31.91 22.57
C ASN A 5 33.16 30.56 21.94
N ARG A 6 32.92 29.52 22.74
CA ARG A 6 32.29 28.28 22.26
C ARG A 6 30.83 28.58 21.94
N LYS A 7 30.49 28.59 20.65
CA LYS A 7 29.10 28.56 20.19
C LYS A 7 28.44 27.29 20.76
N THR A 8 27.39 27.48 21.55
CA THR A 8 26.47 26.41 21.93
C THR A 8 25.76 25.92 20.68
N GLU A 9 26.01 24.68 20.26
CA GLU A 9 25.20 24.01 19.24
C GLU A 9 23.74 23.97 19.71
N ALA A 10 22.82 24.41 18.85
CA ALA A 10 21.40 24.33 19.11
C ALA A 10 21.00 22.85 19.27
N ALA A 11 20.32 22.53 20.38
CA ALA A 11 19.83 21.19 20.65
C ALA A 11 18.93 20.72 19.50
N LYS A 12 19.16 19.51 18.99
CA LYS A 12 18.30 18.88 17.97
C LYS A 12 16.83 18.97 18.40
N PRO A 13 15.91 19.37 17.52
CA PRO A 13 14.50 19.45 17.85
C PRO A 13 14.00 18.09 18.34
N ARG A 14 13.22 18.11 19.42
CA ARG A 14 12.69 16.91 20.05
C ARG A 14 11.69 16.25 19.09
N ARG A 15 11.89 14.95 18.84
CA ARG A 15 11.02 14.14 17.97
C ARG A 15 9.55 14.32 18.35
N ASP A 16 8.73 14.75 17.39
CA ASP A 16 7.29 14.96 17.58
C ASP A 16 6.51 13.75 17.05
N ILE A 17 6.09 12.88 17.96
CA ILE A 17 5.36 11.66 17.63
C ILE A 17 3.96 11.97 17.08
N TYR A 18 3.34 13.09 17.48
CA TYR A 18 2.04 13.47 16.94
C TYR A 18 2.20 13.86 15.48
N GLN A 19 3.19 14.71 15.17
CA GLN A 19 3.46 15.10 13.79
C GLN A 19 3.83 13.90 12.94
N GLU A 20 4.68 12.97 13.41
CA GLU A 20 5.02 11.76 12.65
C GLU A 20 3.82 10.85 12.38
N VAL A 21 2.91 10.69 13.34
CA VAL A 21 1.68 9.92 13.14
C VAL A 21 0.77 10.64 12.14
N THR A 22 0.62 11.96 12.27
CA THR A 22 -0.18 12.78 11.34
C THR A 22 0.39 12.76 9.93
N ASP A 23 1.69 12.99 9.76
CA ASP A 23 2.38 12.91 8.47
C ASP A 23 2.20 11.53 7.85
N ARG A 24 2.35 10.47 8.65
CA ARG A 24 2.13 9.11 8.17
C ARG A 24 0.68 8.89 7.73
N ILE A 25 -0.30 9.40 8.46
CA ILE A 25 -1.72 9.31 8.06
C ILE A 25 -1.98 10.11 6.79
N LEU A 26 -1.42 11.32 6.68
CA LEU A 26 -1.57 12.18 5.51
C LEU A 26 -0.92 11.54 4.28
N ASP A 27 0.32 11.05 4.39
CA ASP A 27 1.00 10.27 3.35
C ASP A 27 0.14 9.07 2.89
N LEU A 28 -0.50 8.41 3.86
CA LEU A 28 -1.36 7.25 3.62
C LEU A 28 -2.74 7.64 3.08
N LEU A 29 -3.22 8.87 3.24
CA LEU A 29 -4.49 9.35 2.67
C LEU A 29 -4.29 9.99 1.29
N ASP A 30 -3.18 10.71 1.11
CA ASP A 30 -2.74 11.28 -0.17
C ASP A 30 -2.33 10.19 -1.17
N SER A 31 -2.16 8.95 -0.69
CA SER A 31 -1.93 7.74 -1.47
C SER A 31 -3.06 7.34 -2.41
N GLY A 32 -4.28 7.87 -2.20
CA GLY A 32 -5.44 7.60 -3.05
C GLY A 32 -6.09 6.23 -2.83
N VAL A 33 -5.44 5.24 -2.21
CA VAL A 33 -6.08 3.94 -1.97
C VAL A 33 -6.68 3.88 -0.57
N ALA A 34 -8.01 3.91 -0.55
CA ALA A 34 -8.81 3.65 0.63
C ALA A 34 -8.58 2.21 1.14
N PRO A 35 -7.96 2.00 2.33
CA PRO A 35 -7.74 0.66 2.90
C PRO A 35 -9.01 -0.15 3.16
N TRP A 36 -10.18 0.50 3.16
CA TRP A 36 -11.48 -0.15 3.28
C TRP A 36 -12.00 -0.72 1.95
N ARG A 37 -11.23 -0.62 0.85
CA ARG A 37 -11.58 -1.11 -0.48
C ARG A 37 -10.54 -2.13 -0.96
N GLN A 38 -10.30 -3.17 -0.17
CA GLN A 38 -9.44 -4.28 -0.58
C GLN A 38 -10.33 -5.37 -1.22
N PRO A 39 -10.41 -5.47 -2.57
CA PRO A 39 -11.20 -6.53 -3.23
C PRO A 39 -10.57 -7.92 -3.01
N ILE A 40 -9.31 -7.95 -2.58
CA ILE A 40 -8.58 -9.14 -2.16
C ILE A 40 -9.07 -9.52 -0.76
N LYS A 41 -9.79 -10.62 -0.67
CA LYS A 41 -10.06 -11.32 0.59
C LYS A 41 -8.72 -11.56 1.29
N ARG A 42 -8.62 -11.07 2.53
CA ARG A 42 -7.51 -11.44 3.41
C ARG A 42 -7.56 -12.96 3.63
N SER A 43 -6.40 -13.55 3.87
CA SER A 43 -6.29 -15.00 4.11
C SER A 43 -7.38 -15.45 5.08
N ALA A 44 -8.00 -16.61 4.82
CA ALA A 44 -9.14 -17.18 5.55
C ALA A 44 -8.92 -17.36 7.07
N HIS A 45 -7.71 -17.08 7.56
CA HIS A 45 -7.21 -17.44 8.89
C HIS A 45 -7.09 -16.23 9.83
N GLY A 46 -7.32 -15.00 9.32
CA GLY A 46 -7.26 -13.74 10.06
C GLY A 46 -8.56 -12.95 9.90
N ASP A 47 -9.00 -12.27 10.97
CA ASP A 47 -10.15 -11.35 10.91
C ASP A 47 -9.77 -9.98 10.32
N GLY A 48 -8.52 -9.83 9.88
CA GLY A 48 -7.97 -8.60 9.32
C GLY A 48 -7.64 -7.54 10.36
N ALA A 49 -7.82 -7.83 11.65
CA ALA A 49 -7.49 -6.90 12.71
C ALA A 49 -6.04 -7.11 13.14
N PRO A 50 -5.16 -6.08 13.06
CA PRO A 50 -3.79 -6.19 13.54
C PRO A 50 -3.76 -6.64 15.01
N LYS A 51 -2.95 -7.65 15.31
CA LYS A 51 -2.81 -8.30 16.62
C LYS A 51 -1.37 -8.27 17.10
N SER A 52 -1.20 -8.14 18.41
CA SER A 52 0.12 -8.25 19.03
C SER A 52 0.49 -9.73 19.18
N LEU A 53 1.63 -10.15 18.61
CA LEU A 53 2.14 -11.52 18.65
C LEU A 53 2.31 -12.04 20.07
N SER A 54 2.71 -11.19 21.02
CA SER A 54 2.95 -11.63 22.40
C SER A 54 1.67 -11.83 23.22
N THR A 55 0.56 -11.20 22.82
CA THR A 55 -0.67 -11.17 23.63
C THR A 55 -1.89 -11.73 22.93
N GLY A 56 -1.87 -11.92 21.61
CA GLY A 56 -3.03 -12.25 20.78
C GLY A 56 -4.09 -11.14 20.67
N LYS A 57 -4.03 -10.11 21.51
CA LYS A 57 -4.98 -9.00 21.53
C LYS A 57 -4.87 -8.10 20.30
N ASN A 58 -6.03 -7.67 19.80
CA ASN A 58 -6.14 -6.68 18.73
C ASN A 58 -5.55 -5.33 19.17
N TYR A 59 -4.83 -4.68 18.27
CA TYR A 59 -4.50 -3.26 18.38
C TYR A 59 -5.78 -2.42 18.36
N ARG A 60 -5.71 -1.19 18.89
CA ARG A 60 -6.87 -0.29 19.02
C ARG A 60 -6.51 1.13 18.60
N GLY A 61 -7.53 1.91 18.26
CA GLY A 61 -7.39 3.32 17.88
C GLY A 61 -6.51 3.49 16.65
N ILE A 62 -5.64 4.49 16.65
CA ILE A 62 -4.84 4.84 15.48
C ILE A 62 -3.89 3.73 15.03
N ASN A 63 -3.49 2.82 15.94
CA ASN A 63 -2.63 1.69 15.58
C ASN A 63 -3.31 0.72 14.62
N VAL A 64 -4.64 0.59 14.67
CA VAL A 64 -5.38 -0.24 13.70
C VAL A 64 -5.15 0.31 12.30
N PHE A 65 -5.30 1.63 12.13
CA PHE A 65 -5.09 2.30 10.85
C PHE A 65 -3.64 2.20 10.37
N LEU A 66 -2.66 2.54 11.22
CA LEU A 66 -1.23 2.51 10.86
C LEU A 66 -0.77 1.12 10.43
N LEU A 67 -1.18 0.08 11.16
CA LEU A 67 -0.77 -1.29 10.87
C LEU A 67 -1.53 -1.86 9.67
N ALA A 68 -2.84 -1.63 9.55
CA ALA A 68 -3.62 -2.10 8.40
C ALA A 68 -3.12 -1.46 7.10
N MET A 69 -2.83 -0.16 7.11
CA MET A 69 -2.24 0.54 5.96
C MET A 69 -0.85 0.00 5.61
N THR A 70 -0.04 -0.30 6.63
CA THR A 70 1.31 -0.83 6.37
C THR A 70 1.25 -2.26 5.83
N SER A 71 0.37 -3.12 6.37
CA SER A 71 0.10 -4.44 5.79
C SER A 71 -0.31 -4.33 4.33
N TRP A 72 -1.23 -3.42 4.02
CA TRP A 72 -1.67 -3.19 2.65
C TRP A 72 -0.52 -2.73 1.73
N ALA A 73 0.20 -1.68 2.12
CA ALA A 73 1.27 -1.10 1.30
C ALA A 73 2.45 -2.05 1.04
N HIS A 74 2.65 -3.04 1.92
CA HIS A 74 3.74 -4.02 1.81
C HIS A 74 3.25 -5.43 1.45
N GLY A 75 1.94 -5.63 1.29
CA GLY A 75 1.33 -6.93 0.97
C GLY A 75 1.41 -7.97 2.09
N TYR A 76 1.56 -7.57 3.35
CA TYR A 76 1.58 -8.50 4.48
C TYR A 76 0.20 -9.10 4.74
N GLU A 77 0.15 -10.42 4.84
CA GLU A 77 -1.05 -11.21 5.11
C GLU A 77 -1.28 -11.49 6.59
N SER A 78 -0.21 -11.65 7.36
CA SER A 78 -0.32 -11.91 8.79
C SER A 78 -0.89 -10.70 9.52
N ASP A 79 -1.90 -10.94 10.34
CA ASP A 79 -2.44 -10.00 11.30
C ASP A 79 -1.47 -9.75 12.45
N TYR A 80 -0.43 -10.58 12.65
CA TYR A 80 0.42 -10.50 13.83
C TYR A 80 1.64 -9.59 13.68
N TRP A 81 1.83 -8.75 14.69
CA TRP A 81 2.92 -7.78 14.80
C TRP A 81 3.71 -7.99 16.09
N ALA A 82 5.03 -7.84 15.99
CA ALA A 82 5.95 -8.04 17.10
C ALA A 82 7.02 -6.94 17.15
N THR A 83 7.34 -6.46 18.34
CA THR A 83 8.54 -5.66 18.58
C THR A 83 9.80 -6.51 18.37
N PHE A 84 10.92 -5.86 18.06
CA PHE A 84 12.21 -6.54 17.91
C PHE A 84 12.52 -7.48 19.09
N ASN A 85 12.31 -7.02 20.32
CA ASN A 85 12.58 -7.83 21.51
C ASN A 85 11.66 -9.05 21.63
N GLN A 86 10.41 -8.96 21.16
CA GLN A 86 9.49 -10.11 21.14
C GLN A 86 9.94 -11.15 20.10
N VAL A 87 10.43 -10.72 18.94
CA VAL A 87 10.99 -11.60 17.91
C VAL A 87 12.20 -12.37 18.46
N ILE A 88 13.15 -11.66 19.07
CA ILE A 88 14.34 -12.29 19.70
C ILE A 88 13.95 -13.25 20.83
N LYS A 89 12.92 -12.91 21.63
CA LYS A 89 12.44 -13.78 22.72
C LYS A 89 11.90 -15.11 22.20
N GLN A 90 11.33 -15.14 21.00
CA GLN A 90 10.91 -16.36 20.31
C GLN A 90 12.06 -17.06 19.56
N GLN A 91 13.31 -16.61 19.73
CA GLN A 91 14.49 -17.11 19.00
C GLN A 91 14.43 -16.84 17.48
N GLY A 92 13.54 -15.92 17.06
CA GLY A 92 13.45 -15.47 15.69
C GLY A 92 14.41 -14.32 15.38
N LYS A 93 14.43 -13.90 14.11
CA LYS A 93 15.20 -12.74 13.62
C LYS A 93 14.38 -11.93 12.62
N VAL A 94 14.59 -10.61 12.61
CA VAL A 94 14.03 -9.73 11.57
C VAL A 94 14.90 -9.87 10.30
N LYS A 95 14.26 -10.01 9.14
CA LYS A 95 14.95 -10.09 7.84
C LYS A 95 15.76 -8.82 7.58
N LYS A 96 16.93 -8.97 6.95
CA LYS A 96 17.85 -7.84 6.72
C LYS A 96 17.21 -6.83 5.77
N GLY A 97 17.14 -5.56 6.19
CA GLY A 97 16.63 -4.45 5.38
C GLY A 97 15.16 -4.09 5.65
N GLU A 98 14.44 -4.91 6.43
CA GLU A 98 13.06 -4.64 6.82
C GLU A 98 12.95 -3.39 7.71
N LYS A 99 11.88 -2.62 7.49
CA LYS A 99 11.58 -1.40 8.25
C LYS A 99 10.42 -1.64 9.21
N SER A 100 10.56 -1.15 10.43
CA SER A 100 9.51 -1.23 11.44
C SER A 100 8.39 -0.22 11.20
N THR A 101 7.21 -0.54 11.72
CA THR A 101 6.04 0.33 11.78
C THR A 101 5.90 0.94 13.18
N LEU A 102 5.57 2.23 13.23
CA LEU A 102 5.35 2.95 14.49
C LEU A 102 3.95 2.63 15.04
N VAL A 103 3.85 2.33 16.33
CA VAL A 103 2.58 2.23 17.08
C VAL A 103 2.66 3.04 18.36
N VAL A 104 1.54 3.58 18.82
CA VAL A 104 1.46 4.47 19.99
C VAL A 104 0.45 3.98 21.04
N PHE A 105 0.75 4.18 22.32
CA PHE A 105 -0.11 3.79 23.43
C PHE A 105 -0.09 4.85 24.52
N TRP A 106 -1.25 5.09 25.13
CA TRP A 106 -1.34 5.92 26.31
C TRP A 106 -1.01 5.09 27.55
N LYS A 107 -0.09 5.58 28.37
CA LYS A 107 0.22 5.02 29.67
C LYS A 107 0.14 6.12 30.72
N GLN A 108 -0.48 5.81 31.85
CA GLN A 108 -0.42 6.68 33.02
C GLN A 108 0.99 6.61 33.63
N ALA A 109 1.61 7.77 33.80
CA ALA A 109 2.92 7.88 34.44
C ALA A 109 2.80 8.72 35.71
N ALA A 110 3.26 8.15 36.82
CA ALA A 110 3.45 8.91 38.05
C ALA A 110 4.56 9.95 37.83
N THR A 111 4.28 11.19 38.19
CA THR A 111 5.22 12.29 38.22
C THR A 111 4.93 13.16 39.44
N LYS A 112 5.80 14.13 39.73
CA LYS A 112 5.54 15.10 40.80
C LYS A 112 5.06 16.41 40.19
N ASP A 113 4.01 16.95 40.77
CA ASP A 113 3.53 18.28 40.42
C ASP A 113 4.64 19.31 40.72
N LYS A 114 4.82 20.27 39.81
CA LYS A 114 5.91 21.26 39.93
C LYS A 114 5.61 22.35 40.97
N GLU A 115 4.35 22.57 41.30
CA GLU A 115 3.91 23.60 42.25
C GLU A 115 3.67 23.01 43.64
N SER A 116 2.96 21.88 43.74
CA SER A 116 2.63 21.26 45.03
C SER A 116 3.63 20.21 45.50
N GLY A 117 4.43 19.62 44.60
CA GLY A 117 5.35 18.53 44.91
C GLY A 117 4.68 17.17 45.16
N GLU A 118 3.36 17.09 45.03
CA GLU A 118 2.56 15.87 45.22
C GLU A 118 2.72 14.90 44.05
N GLU A 119 2.53 13.60 44.31
CA GLU A 119 2.52 12.59 43.25
C GLU A 119 1.21 12.66 42.46
N ILE A 120 1.33 13.01 41.18
CA ILE A 120 0.23 13.08 40.22
C ILE A 120 0.43 12.04 39.12
N SER A 121 -0.66 11.53 38.56
CA SER A 121 -0.62 10.63 37.39
C SER A 121 -1.02 11.40 36.14
N ILE A 122 -0.13 11.47 35.16
CA ILE A 122 -0.40 12.10 33.87
C ILE A 122 -0.39 11.07 32.74
N PRO A 123 -1.28 11.20 31.74
CA PRO A 123 -1.24 10.36 30.55
C PRO A 123 -0.02 10.75 29.70
N VAL A 124 0.86 9.79 29.46
CA VAL A 124 2.00 9.94 28.53
C VAL A 124 1.82 9.05 27.32
N LEU A 125 2.08 9.62 26.14
CA LEU A 125 2.14 8.86 24.90
C LEU A 125 3.46 8.09 24.86
N ARG A 126 3.38 6.77 24.73
CA ARG A 126 4.51 5.88 24.44
C ARG A 126 4.40 5.39 23.02
N HIS A 127 5.54 5.15 22.40
CA HIS A 127 5.62 4.59 21.06
C HIS A 127 6.51 3.35 21.04
N TYR A 128 6.22 2.45 20.12
CA TYR A 128 7.01 1.26 19.84
C TYR A 128 7.16 1.08 18.34
N ASN A 129 8.25 0.41 17.97
CA ASN A 129 8.49 -0.05 16.61
C ASN A 129 8.18 -1.54 16.55
N VAL A 130 7.25 -1.91 15.68
CA VAL A 130 6.80 -3.28 15.48
C VAL A 130 7.05 -3.74 14.05
N PHE A 131 7.21 -5.03 13.87
CA PHE A 131 7.43 -5.72 12.60
C PHE A 131 6.28 -6.71 12.41
N ASN A 132 5.77 -6.82 11.18
CA ASN A 132 4.83 -7.85 10.83
C ASN A 132 5.50 -9.23 10.93
N ALA A 133 4.74 -10.29 11.18
CA ALA A 133 5.29 -11.63 11.29
C ALA A 133 6.06 -12.05 10.02
N GLU A 134 5.62 -11.62 8.84
CA GLU A 134 6.28 -11.91 7.57
C GLU A 134 7.62 -11.20 7.36
N GLN A 135 7.90 -10.16 8.14
CA GLN A 135 9.21 -9.50 8.18
C GLN A 135 10.23 -10.29 9.02
N CYS A 136 9.81 -11.38 9.66
CA CYS A 136 10.61 -12.15 10.58
C CYS A 136 10.81 -13.60 10.10
N GLU A 137 11.85 -14.25 10.61
CA GLU A 137 12.13 -15.68 10.44
C GLU A 137 12.22 -16.34 11.81
N GLY A 138 11.77 -17.59 11.93
CA GLY A 138 11.87 -18.36 13.17
C GLY A 138 10.89 -17.92 14.27
N ILE A 139 9.76 -17.29 13.89
CA ILE A 139 8.64 -17.00 14.79
C ILE A 139 7.40 -17.80 14.37
N ASN A 140 6.53 -18.10 15.34
CA ASN A 140 5.28 -18.82 15.07
C ASN A 140 4.11 -17.85 15.18
N ALA A 141 3.58 -17.40 14.04
CA ALA A 141 2.34 -16.61 14.00
C ALA A 141 1.12 -17.54 13.83
N PRO A 142 0.05 -17.39 14.64
CA PRO A 142 -1.11 -18.28 14.60
C PRO A 142 -1.85 -18.36 13.26
N ASP A 143 -1.80 -17.30 12.46
CA ASP A 143 -2.45 -17.21 11.15
C ASP A 143 -1.57 -17.69 9.98
N GLN A 144 -0.32 -18.04 10.25
CA GLN A 144 0.56 -18.72 9.29
C GLN A 144 0.39 -20.25 9.32
N ALA A 145 -0.46 -20.79 10.20
CA ALA A 145 -0.84 -22.19 10.16
C ALA A 145 -1.74 -22.44 8.94
N ALA A 146 -1.18 -23.05 7.90
CA ALA A 146 -1.89 -23.38 6.68
C ALA A 146 -3.08 -24.32 6.98
N THR A 147 -4.31 -23.83 6.82
CA THR A 147 -5.44 -24.70 6.49
C THR A 147 -5.78 -24.50 5.01
N THR A 148 -5.69 -25.60 4.26
CA THR A 148 -6.03 -25.68 2.85
C THR A 148 -7.55 -25.77 2.75
N ASP A 149 -8.24 -24.64 2.82
CA ASP A 149 -9.57 -24.59 2.22
C ASP A 149 -9.37 -24.74 0.71
N GLU A 150 -9.93 -25.79 0.12
CA GLU A 150 -9.93 -25.99 -1.33
C GLU A 150 -10.72 -24.85 -1.95
N ALA A 151 -10.00 -23.88 -2.53
CA ALA A 151 -10.60 -22.80 -3.28
C ALA A 151 -11.43 -23.36 -4.45
N GLU A 152 -12.63 -22.81 -4.63
CA GLU A 152 -13.42 -23.09 -5.83
C GLU A 152 -12.59 -22.77 -7.10
N PRO A 153 -12.70 -23.58 -8.17
CA PRO A 153 -11.95 -23.34 -9.40
C PRO A 153 -12.28 -21.96 -9.96
N PHE A 154 -11.25 -21.15 -10.21
CA PHE A 154 -11.42 -19.86 -10.86
C PHE A 154 -11.75 -20.04 -12.34
N GLU A 155 -12.93 -19.59 -12.78
CA GLU A 155 -13.30 -19.54 -14.19
C GLU A 155 -12.92 -18.17 -14.81
N PRO A 156 -11.93 -18.13 -15.73
CA PRO A 156 -11.51 -16.89 -16.38
C PRO A 156 -12.63 -16.23 -17.21
N ILE A 157 -12.55 -14.91 -17.33
CA ILE A 157 -13.26 -14.19 -18.40
C ILE A 157 -12.39 -14.35 -19.65
N GLU A 158 -12.85 -15.12 -20.64
CA GLU A 158 -12.06 -15.52 -21.81
C GLU A 158 -11.39 -14.33 -22.53
N GLU A 159 -12.14 -13.25 -22.75
CA GLU A 159 -11.64 -12.03 -23.38
C GLU A 159 -10.55 -11.37 -22.52
N ALA A 160 -10.76 -11.26 -21.21
CA ALA A 160 -9.81 -10.65 -20.31
C ALA A 160 -8.50 -11.45 -20.23
N ASP A 161 -8.61 -12.78 -20.15
CA ASP A 161 -7.46 -13.68 -20.15
C ASP A 161 -6.69 -13.59 -21.47
N ARG A 162 -7.39 -13.49 -22.61
CA ARG A 162 -6.77 -13.26 -23.92
C ARG A 162 -5.99 -11.95 -23.96
N ILE A 163 -6.55 -10.86 -23.44
CA ILE A 163 -5.87 -9.55 -23.37
C ILE A 163 -4.58 -9.67 -22.56
N VAL A 164 -4.64 -10.30 -21.38
CA VAL A 164 -3.46 -10.50 -20.51
C VAL A 164 -2.39 -11.35 -21.21
N THR A 165 -2.78 -12.48 -21.79
CA THR A 165 -1.86 -13.43 -22.43
C THR A 165 -1.28 -12.93 -23.75
N SER A 166 -1.98 -12.02 -24.44
CA SER A 166 -1.54 -11.44 -25.71
C SER A 166 -0.79 -10.13 -25.56
N TYR A 167 -0.60 -9.62 -24.33
CA TYR A 167 0.06 -8.34 -24.07
C TYR A 167 1.51 -8.34 -24.60
N PRO A 168 1.81 -7.61 -25.70
CA PRO A 168 3.16 -7.57 -26.27
C PRO A 168 4.17 -7.02 -25.27
N ALA A 169 5.23 -7.79 -24.99
CA ALA A 169 6.28 -7.43 -24.04
C ALA A 169 5.74 -7.06 -22.64
N GLY A 170 4.66 -7.71 -22.22
CA GLY A 170 4.10 -7.57 -20.88
C GLY A 170 5.06 -8.01 -19.76
N PRO A 171 4.89 -7.48 -18.54
CA PRO A 171 5.69 -7.87 -17.38
C PRO A 171 5.40 -9.32 -16.97
N LEU A 172 6.29 -9.91 -16.17
CA LEU A 172 5.97 -11.15 -15.47
C LEU A 172 4.83 -10.89 -14.46
N VAL A 173 3.78 -11.69 -14.49
CA VAL A 173 2.71 -11.68 -13.47
C VAL A 173 2.96 -12.80 -12.46
N MET A 174 3.14 -12.43 -11.20
CA MET A 174 3.35 -13.35 -10.08
C MET A 174 2.16 -13.33 -9.13
N HIS A 175 1.51 -14.48 -8.97
CA HIS A 175 0.42 -14.67 -8.00
C HIS A 175 0.98 -14.91 -6.59
N THR A 176 1.48 -13.86 -5.95
CA THR A 176 2.12 -13.92 -4.62
C THR A 176 1.67 -12.77 -3.72
N GLY A 177 1.39 -13.07 -2.46
CA GLY A 177 1.05 -12.08 -1.44
C GLY A 177 -0.43 -11.66 -1.46
N SER A 178 -0.76 -10.62 -0.67
CA SER A 178 -2.13 -10.14 -0.44
C SER A 178 -2.45 -8.76 -1.04
N ALA A 179 -1.51 -8.19 -1.80
CA ALA A 179 -1.65 -6.91 -2.47
C ALA A 179 -1.34 -7.05 -3.97
N ALA A 180 -1.94 -6.16 -4.76
CA ALA A 180 -1.61 -5.97 -6.16
C ALA A 180 -0.66 -4.77 -6.30
N MET A 181 0.43 -4.94 -7.05
CA MET A 181 1.34 -3.85 -7.39
C MET A 181 2.23 -4.18 -8.59
N TYR A 182 2.48 -3.19 -9.43
CA TYR A 182 3.57 -3.20 -10.39
C TYR A 182 4.90 -2.78 -9.73
N LEU A 183 5.99 -3.49 -10.05
CA LEU A 183 7.34 -3.26 -9.55
C LEU A 183 8.27 -2.80 -10.70
N PRO A 184 8.38 -1.49 -10.97
CA PRO A 184 9.08 -0.98 -12.15
C PRO A 184 10.54 -1.42 -12.28
N LYS A 185 11.26 -1.52 -11.15
CA LYS A 185 12.70 -1.86 -11.16
C LYS A 185 13.02 -3.27 -11.68
N ILE A 186 12.07 -4.19 -11.55
CA ILE A 186 12.24 -5.59 -11.94
C ILE A 186 11.20 -6.01 -12.99
N ASP A 187 10.45 -5.06 -13.53
CA ASP A 187 9.41 -5.27 -14.54
C ASP A 187 8.47 -6.45 -14.23
N THR A 188 7.85 -6.43 -13.03
CA THR A 188 7.01 -7.53 -12.53
C THR A 188 5.74 -6.98 -11.90
N VAL A 189 4.59 -7.59 -12.21
CA VAL A 189 3.35 -7.42 -11.46
C VAL A 189 3.26 -8.50 -10.41
N ARG A 190 3.01 -8.10 -9.16
CA ARG A 190 2.57 -9.01 -8.10
C ARG A 190 1.09 -8.81 -7.87
N ILE A 191 0.36 -9.90 -7.73
CA ILE A 191 -1.07 -9.89 -7.44
C ILE A 191 -1.42 -11.10 -6.58
N ALA A 192 -2.50 -11.01 -5.81
CA ALA A 192 -3.02 -12.18 -5.10
C ALA A 192 -3.55 -13.24 -6.09
N ALA A 193 -3.65 -14.49 -5.63
CA ALA A 193 -4.28 -15.55 -6.42
C ALA A 193 -5.76 -15.21 -6.73
N PRO A 194 -6.30 -15.62 -7.91
CA PRO A 194 -7.62 -15.17 -8.36
C PRO A 194 -8.79 -15.56 -7.44
N ASP A 195 -8.68 -16.71 -6.78
CA ASP A 195 -9.61 -17.24 -5.77
C ASP A 195 -9.73 -16.33 -4.52
N ARG A 196 -8.74 -15.46 -4.30
CA ARG A 196 -8.76 -14.48 -3.23
C ARG A 196 -9.57 -13.25 -3.55
N PHE A 197 -10.09 -13.08 -4.76
CA PHE A 197 -10.95 -11.94 -5.08
C PHE A 197 -12.41 -12.25 -4.76
N GLU A 198 -13.21 -11.20 -4.57
CA GLU A 198 -14.67 -11.34 -4.41
C GLU A 198 -15.31 -12.01 -5.62
N ASN A 199 -14.87 -11.62 -6.82
CA ASN A 199 -15.31 -12.13 -8.10
C ASN A 199 -14.19 -11.95 -9.15
N ARG A 200 -14.36 -12.61 -10.29
CA ARG A 200 -13.42 -12.60 -11.40
C ARG A 200 -13.25 -11.23 -12.05
N GLU A 201 -14.31 -10.42 -12.08
CA GLU A 201 -14.30 -9.05 -12.61
C GLU A 201 -13.35 -8.17 -11.79
N SER A 202 -13.39 -8.29 -10.46
CA SER A 202 -12.51 -7.54 -9.53
C SER A 202 -11.05 -7.96 -9.68
N TYR A 203 -10.78 -9.25 -9.92
CA TYR A 203 -9.44 -9.75 -10.23
C TYR A 203 -8.89 -9.10 -11.50
N TYR A 204 -9.63 -9.16 -12.61
CA TYR A 204 -9.17 -8.60 -13.89
C TYR A 204 -9.05 -7.08 -13.86
N ALA A 205 -9.99 -6.37 -13.22
CA ALA A 205 -9.89 -4.91 -13.06
C ALA A 205 -8.62 -4.51 -12.29
N THR A 206 -8.30 -5.25 -11.23
CA THR A 206 -7.07 -5.03 -10.44
C THR A 206 -5.83 -5.36 -11.27
N LEU A 207 -5.84 -6.48 -11.99
CA LEU A 207 -4.71 -6.87 -12.85
C LEU A 207 -4.48 -5.85 -13.97
N PHE A 208 -5.54 -5.38 -14.64
CA PHE A 208 -5.44 -4.38 -15.69
C PHE A 208 -4.92 -3.02 -15.18
N HIS A 209 -5.22 -2.66 -13.94
CA HIS A 209 -4.62 -1.48 -13.32
C HIS A 209 -3.09 -1.63 -13.22
N GLU A 210 -2.61 -2.74 -12.68
CA GLU A 210 -1.17 -2.98 -12.57
C GLU A 210 -0.47 -3.16 -13.92
N LEU A 211 -1.13 -3.80 -14.88
CA LEU A 211 -0.62 -3.89 -16.25
C LEU A 211 -0.56 -2.50 -16.91
N SER A 212 -1.52 -1.62 -16.63
CA SER A 212 -1.50 -0.23 -17.13
C SER A 212 -0.31 0.54 -16.58
N HIS A 213 0.02 0.38 -15.28
CA HIS A 213 1.28 0.89 -14.73
C HIS A 213 2.50 0.34 -15.45
N SER A 214 2.50 -0.96 -15.77
CA SER A 214 3.65 -1.59 -16.43
C SER A 214 4.03 -0.89 -17.72
N THR A 215 3.06 -0.39 -18.50
CA THR A 215 3.33 0.33 -19.76
C THR A 215 4.22 1.57 -19.56
N GLY A 216 4.31 2.12 -18.35
CA GLY A 216 5.19 3.26 -18.03
C GLY A 216 6.68 2.94 -17.94
N HIS A 217 7.08 1.66 -18.02
CA HIS A 217 8.48 1.23 -18.07
C HIS A 217 9.19 1.73 -19.34
N LYS A 218 10.50 1.97 -19.27
CA LYS A 218 11.31 2.45 -20.41
C LYS A 218 11.27 1.58 -21.66
N SER A 219 11.02 0.28 -21.52
CA SER A 219 10.90 -0.64 -22.67
C SER A 219 9.55 -0.58 -23.39
N ARG A 220 8.61 0.22 -22.87
CA ARG A 220 7.24 0.35 -23.39
C ARG A 220 6.94 1.82 -23.70
N LEU A 221 6.02 2.48 -23.00
CA LEU A 221 5.63 3.87 -23.23
C LEU A 221 6.53 4.89 -22.52
N ASN A 222 7.50 4.42 -21.72
CA ASN A 222 8.54 5.23 -21.08
C ASN A 222 7.99 6.49 -20.38
N ARG A 223 7.12 6.27 -19.38
CA ARG A 223 6.62 7.33 -18.50
C ARG A 223 7.52 7.60 -17.28
N GLY A 224 8.72 7.00 -17.26
CA GLY A 224 9.77 7.28 -16.26
C GLY A 224 9.66 6.51 -14.95
N LEU A 225 8.84 5.45 -14.88
CA LEU A 225 8.56 4.74 -13.62
C LEU A 225 9.77 3.96 -13.07
N ASP A 226 10.67 3.46 -13.93
CA ASP A 226 11.84 2.69 -13.51
C ASP A 226 13.11 3.53 -13.29
N GLU A 227 13.15 4.76 -13.82
CA GLU A 227 14.32 5.64 -13.74
C GLU A 227 14.23 6.61 -12.55
N ALA A 228 13.10 7.30 -12.42
CA ALA A 228 12.86 8.30 -11.39
C ALA A 228 11.42 8.15 -10.86
N PRO A 229 11.14 7.06 -10.13
CA PRO A 229 9.81 6.85 -9.58
C PRO A 229 9.43 8.05 -8.71
N ALA A 230 8.31 8.68 -9.08
CA ALA A 230 7.77 9.78 -8.32
C ALA A 230 7.54 9.32 -6.87
N PRO A 231 7.90 10.13 -5.85
CA PRO A 231 7.59 9.78 -4.48
C PRO A 231 6.11 9.47 -4.35
N PHE A 232 5.80 8.37 -3.68
CA PHE A 232 4.43 7.99 -3.36
C PHE A 232 3.64 9.18 -2.77
N GLY A 233 2.41 9.39 -3.24
CA GLY A 233 1.56 10.53 -2.83
C GLY A 233 1.90 11.89 -3.48
N SER A 234 3.01 11.99 -4.23
CA SER A 234 3.34 13.22 -4.96
C SER A 234 2.31 13.54 -6.06
N PRO A 235 2.25 14.80 -6.54
CA PRO A 235 1.40 15.16 -7.67
C PRO A 235 1.63 14.31 -8.91
N ASP A 236 2.88 13.96 -9.21
CA ASP A 236 3.24 13.14 -10.37
C ASP A 236 2.88 11.66 -10.16
N TYR A 237 3.00 11.15 -8.92
CA TYR A 237 2.48 9.83 -8.57
C TYR A 237 0.96 9.73 -8.82
N SER A 238 0.16 10.68 -8.32
CA SER A 238 -1.30 10.63 -8.54
C SER A 238 -1.73 10.85 -9.98
N LYS A 239 -0.90 11.49 -10.82
CA LYS A 239 -1.15 11.53 -12.27
C LYS A 239 -1.03 10.14 -12.87
N GLU A 240 0.00 9.39 -12.50
CA GLU A 240 0.20 8.03 -12.97
C GLU A 240 -0.90 7.09 -12.49
N GLU A 241 -1.37 7.20 -11.26
CA GLU A 241 -2.54 6.45 -10.76
C GLU A 241 -3.80 6.73 -11.59
N LEU A 242 -4.02 7.99 -11.98
CA LEU A 242 -5.16 8.34 -12.85
C LEU A 242 -5.00 7.74 -14.25
N VAL A 243 -3.77 7.66 -14.77
CA VAL A 243 -3.47 6.97 -16.03
C VAL A 243 -3.77 5.48 -15.93
N ALA A 244 -3.33 4.83 -14.83
CA ALA A 244 -3.55 3.40 -14.61
C ALA A 244 -5.03 3.06 -14.41
N GLU A 245 -5.77 3.88 -13.68
CA GLU A 245 -7.21 3.70 -13.48
C GLU A 245 -7.99 3.84 -14.81
N MET A 246 -7.65 4.85 -15.62
CA MET A 246 -8.27 5.01 -16.94
C MET A 246 -7.90 3.87 -17.88
N GLY A 247 -6.64 3.43 -17.88
CA GLY A 247 -6.19 2.26 -18.63
C GLY A 247 -6.95 0.99 -18.24
N SER A 248 -7.09 0.73 -16.93
CA SER A 248 -7.89 -0.36 -16.40
C SER A 248 -9.35 -0.29 -16.86
N ALA A 249 -9.97 0.89 -16.78
CA ALA A 249 -11.35 1.09 -17.23
C ALA A 249 -11.52 0.79 -18.73
N PHE A 250 -10.58 1.22 -19.58
CA PHE A 250 -10.61 0.93 -21.01
C PHE A 250 -10.41 -0.56 -21.32
N LEU A 251 -9.51 -1.23 -20.60
CA LEU A 251 -9.28 -2.67 -20.74
C LEU A 251 -10.46 -3.49 -20.23
N CYS A 252 -11.08 -3.10 -19.11
CA CYS A 252 -12.33 -3.69 -18.64
C CYS A 252 -13.43 -3.56 -19.68
N ALA A 253 -13.58 -2.39 -20.29
CA ALA A 253 -14.56 -2.19 -21.36
C ALA A 253 -14.27 -3.07 -22.58
N ALA A 254 -13.01 -3.18 -23.01
CA ALA A 254 -12.60 -4.08 -24.09
C ALA A 254 -12.86 -5.56 -23.72
N ALA A 255 -12.71 -5.91 -22.44
CA ALA A 255 -12.93 -7.24 -21.90
C ALA A 255 -14.41 -7.62 -21.72
N GLY A 256 -15.35 -6.70 -21.98
CA GLY A 256 -16.77 -6.89 -21.67
C GLY A 256 -17.08 -6.89 -20.17
N ILE A 257 -16.14 -6.44 -19.33
CA ILE A 257 -16.32 -6.26 -17.90
C ILE A 257 -17.04 -4.94 -17.70
N SER A 258 -18.29 -5.01 -17.23
CA SER A 258 -19.01 -3.80 -16.83
C SER A 258 -18.22 -3.11 -15.72
N PRO A 259 -17.99 -1.78 -15.81
CA PRO A 259 -17.20 -1.09 -14.81
C PRO A 259 -17.81 -1.38 -13.44
N PRO A 260 -16.99 -1.69 -12.42
CA PRO A 260 -17.49 -1.64 -11.05
C PRO A 260 -18.19 -0.29 -10.86
N THR A 261 -19.33 -0.29 -10.17
CA THR A 261 -20.19 0.91 -10.05
C THR A 261 -19.36 2.15 -9.74
N ILE A 262 -19.75 3.30 -10.27
CA ILE A 262 -19.09 4.62 -10.08
C ILE A 262 -18.69 4.85 -8.60
N GLU A 263 -19.38 4.25 -7.64
CA GLU A 263 -19.06 4.23 -6.21
C GLU A 263 -17.65 3.68 -5.88
N GLN A 264 -17.17 2.65 -6.60
CA GLN A 264 -15.83 2.08 -6.45
C GLN A 264 -14.72 3.04 -6.96
N SER A 265 -15.03 3.88 -7.95
CA SER A 265 -14.12 4.92 -8.44
C SER A 265 -14.33 6.30 -7.75
N ALA A 266 -15.46 6.53 -7.08
CA ALA A 266 -15.84 7.84 -6.52
C ALA A 266 -14.98 8.35 -5.36
N ALA A 267 -14.32 7.47 -4.59
CA ALA A 267 -13.39 7.90 -3.54
C ALA A 267 -12.13 8.57 -4.13
N TYR A 268 -11.70 8.13 -5.32
CA TYR A 268 -10.60 8.77 -6.04
C TYR A 268 -11.02 10.14 -6.59
N ILE A 269 -12.29 10.29 -7.00
CA ILE A 269 -12.83 11.56 -7.48
C ILE A 269 -12.71 12.68 -6.43
N ASP A 270 -12.83 12.40 -5.14
CA ASP A 270 -12.68 13.42 -4.09
C ASP A 270 -11.22 13.87 -3.87
N GLY A 271 -10.26 12.95 -3.89
CA GLY A 271 -8.82 13.29 -3.89
C GLY A 271 -8.40 14.02 -5.16
N TRP A 272 -8.95 13.59 -6.31
CA TRP A 272 -8.78 14.27 -7.59
C TRP A 272 -9.48 15.62 -7.60
N ARG A 273 -10.59 15.82 -6.91
CA ARG A 273 -11.35 17.08 -6.93
C ARG A 273 -10.50 18.30 -6.58
N LYS A 274 -9.56 18.16 -5.65
CA LYS A 274 -8.60 19.22 -5.32
C LYS A 274 -7.59 19.44 -6.45
N LYS A 275 -7.02 18.36 -7.00
CA LYS A 275 -6.04 18.41 -8.10
C LYS A 275 -6.65 18.88 -9.44
N LEU A 276 -7.89 18.52 -9.73
CA LEU A 276 -8.66 18.93 -10.91
C LEU A 276 -9.10 20.39 -10.86
N LYS A 277 -9.27 20.95 -9.65
CA LYS A 277 -9.45 22.39 -9.48
C LYS A 277 -8.19 23.17 -9.87
N ASP A 278 -7.02 22.61 -9.58
CA ASP A 278 -5.73 23.26 -9.83
C ASP A 278 -5.23 23.06 -11.27
N ASP A 279 -5.56 21.94 -11.93
CA ASP A 279 -5.23 21.66 -13.32
C ASP A 279 -6.39 20.99 -14.10
N LYS A 280 -7.10 21.82 -14.88
CA LYS A 280 -8.22 21.38 -15.72
C LYS A 280 -7.82 20.47 -16.89
N LYS A 281 -6.54 20.39 -17.26
CA LYS A 281 -6.07 19.54 -18.37
C LYS A 281 -5.67 18.14 -17.89
N LEU A 282 -5.49 17.95 -16.59
CA LEU A 282 -5.01 16.72 -15.97
C LEU A 282 -5.80 15.49 -16.42
N VAL A 283 -7.14 15.54 -16.39
CA VAL A 283 -8.00 14.41 -16.80
C VAL A 283 -7.86 14.09 -18.28
N VAL A 284 -7.80 15.11 -19.14
CA VAL A 284 -7.69 14.89 -20.59
C VAL A 284 -6.33 14.28 -20.93
N GLN A 285 -5.27 14.75 -20.28
CA GLN A 285 -3.93 14.20 -20.45
C GLN A 285 -3.83 12.77 -19.91
N ALA A 286 -4.37 12.52 -18.71
CA ALA A 286 -4.39 11.18 -18.14
C ALA A 286 -5.22 10.21 -18.98
N ALA A 287 -6.36 10.64 -19.52
CA ALA A 287 -7.18 9.82 -20.42
C ALA A 287 -6.42 9.48 -21.71
N GLY A 288 -5.73 10.44 -22.30
CA GLY A 288 -4.89 10.19 -23.48
C GLY A 288 -3.77 9.19 -23.19
N GLN A 289 -3.12 9.28 -22.03
CA GLN A 289 -2.08 8.32 -21.64
C GLN A 289 -2.64 6.95 -21.24
N GLY A 290 -3.81 6.91 -20.58
CA GLY A 290 -4.51 5.68 -20.23
C GLY A 290 -4.98 4.94 -21.48
N GLN A 291 -5.44 5.67 -22.50
CA GLN A 291 -5.79 5.08 -23.80
C GLN A 291 -4.55 4.49 -24.47
N ARG A 292 -3.43 5.22 -24.49
CA ARG A 292 -2.16 4.69 -25.03
C ARG A 292 -1.69 3.44 -24.28
N ALA A 293 -1.87 3.39 -22.96
CA ALA A 293 -1.56 2.21 -22.15
C ALA A 293 -2.44 1.01 -22.55
N ALA A 294 -3.75 1.23 -22.66
CA ALA A 294 -4.70 0.21 -23.10
C ALA A 294 -4.41 -0.29 -24.52
N ASP A 295 -4.20 0.63 -25.48
CA ASP A 295 -3.87 0.32 -26.87
C ASP A 295 -2.59 -0.52 -26.96
N HIS A 296 -1.56 -0.15 -26.19
CA HIS A 296 -0.31 -0.91 -26.13
C HIS A 296 -0.53 -2.33 -25.60
N ILE A 297 -1.32 -2.50 -24.54
CA ILE A 297 -1.66 -3.81 -23.98
C ILE A 297 -2.48 -4.64 -24.97
N LEU A 298 -3.39 -4.00 -25.71
CA LEU A 298 -4.21 -4.64 -26.74
C LEU A 298 -3.45 -4.92 -28.04
N GLY A 299 -2.21 -4.42 -28.18
CA GLY A 299 -1.43 -4.53 -29.42
C GLY A 299 -2.02 -3.71 -30.59
N ILE A 300 -2.71 -2.61 -30.28
CA ILE A 300 -3.30 -1.71 -31.28
C ILE A 300 -2.29 -0.63 -31.64
N ASP A 301 -1.83 -0.65 -32.89
CA ASP A 301 -1.06 0.44 -33.47
C ASP A 301 -1.98 1.36 -34.26
N TYR A 302 -2.05 2.64 -33.87
CA TYR A 302 -2.68 3.66 -34.69
C TYR A 302 -1.74 4.07 -35.83
N VAL A 303 -2.03 3.60 -37.04
CA VAL A 303 -1.51 4.22 -38.25
C VAL A 303 -2.27 5.53 -38.43
N ALA A 304 -1.58 6.66 -38.27
CA ALA A 304 -2.17 7.94 -38.62
C ALA A 304 -2.30 8.02 -40.14
N ASP A 305 -3.53 7.98 -40.64
CA ASP A 305 -3.86 8.40 -42.01
C ASP A 305 -3.67 9.93 -42.17
#